data_AF-A0A149UW86-F1
#
_entry.id   AF-A0A149UW86-F1
#
_cell.length_a   1.000
_cell.length_b   1.000
_cell.length_c   1.000
_cell.angle_alpha   90.00
_cell.angle_beta   90.00
_cell.angle_gamma   90.00
#
_symmetry.space_group_name_H-M   'P 1'
#
loop_
_entity.id
_entity.type
_entity.pdbx_description
1 polymer ?
#
loop_
_entity_poly.entity_id
_entity_poly.type
_entity_poly.pdbx_seq_one_letter_code
_entity_poly.pdbx_strand_id
1 'polypeptide(L)'
;MRLGEICTLRKEDLQTVDGIPCFLIRPHTETGWTPKTEASTRIVPVHSKLIGAGVLAIKETTDGPHLIPGLETSKQGVRGAALGRAFSLLKTRIGLPAEITFHSFRHTVSTQLRNTDANIREVWIDRLLGHEATHKSQGTTTYLTGISTANLSQTVEAISYPETAFANVTI
;
A
#
# COMPACT_ATOMS: atom_id res chain seq x y z
N MET A 1 -2.36 0.84 -0.76
CA MET A 1 -2.36 -0.59 -1.18
C MET A 1 -3.78 -1.15 -1.09
N ARG A 2 -4.06 -2.31 -1.69
CA ARG A 2 -5.34 -3.03 -1.50
C ARG A 2 -5.31 -3.83 -0.19
N LEU A 3 -6.48 -4.13 0.39
CA LEU A 3 -6.58 -4.94 1.63
C LEU A 3 -5.83 -6.27 1.51
N GLY A 4 -6.08 -7.02 0.43
CA GLY A 4 -5.44 -8.30 0.20
C GLY A 4 -3.91 -8.21 0.17
N GLU A 5 -3.36 -7.20 -0.50
CA GLU A 5 -1.92 -6.94 -0.56
C GLU A 5 -1.35 -6.73 0.85
N ILE A 6 -1.98 -5.86 1.65
CA ILE A 6 -1.54 -5.57 3.03
C ILE A 6 -1.61 -6.83 3.90
N CYS A 7 -2.69 -7.60 3.78
CA CYS A 7 -2.91 -8.79 4.57
C CYS A 7 -2.02 -9.97 4.16
N THR A 8 -1.33 -9.94 3.03
CA THR A 8 -0.44 -11.03 2.61
C THR A 8 1.04 -10.65 2.66
N LEU A 9 1.37 -9.36 2.80
CA LEU A 9 2.74 -8.89 2.99
C LEU A 9 3.53 -9.77 3.97
N ARG A 10 4.68 -10.24 3.52
CA ARG A 10 5.63 -11.02 4.31
C ARG A 10 6.71 -10.11 4.87
N LYS A 11 7.38 -10.55 5.93
CA LYS A 11 8.50 -9.82 6.53
C LYS A 11 9.60 -9.51 5.51
N GLU A 12 9.85 -10.46 4.62
CA GLU A 12 10.80 -10.32 3.50
C GLU A 12 10.37 -9.30 2.44
N ASP A 13 9.10 -8.87 2.40
CA ASP A 13 8.64 -7.84 1.46
C ASP A 13 8.90 -6.43 1.98
N LEU A 14 9.27 -6.25 3.25
CA LEU A 14 9.75 -4.97 3.76
C LEU A 14 11.27 -4.91 3.62
N GLN A 15 11.74 -4.24 2.57
CA GLN A 15 13.17 -4.15 2.23
C GLN A 15 13.63 -2.71 2.05
N THR A 16 14.93 -2.49 2.09
CA THR A 16 15.53 -1.20 1.71
C THR A 16 15.96 -1.28 0.24
N VAL A 17 15.43 -0.40 -0.59
CA VAL A 17 15.77 -0.27 -2.02
C VAL A 17 16.35 1.12 -2.24
N ASP A 18 17.57 1.21 -2.77
CA ASP A 18 18.28 2.48 -2.97
C ASP A 18 18.37 3.35 -1.69
N GLY A 19 18.51 2.72 -0.53
CA GLY A 19 18.52 3.40 0.77
C GLY A 19 17.15 3.79 1.33
N ILE A 20 16.05 3.46 0.64
CA ILE A 20 14.67 3.82 1.02
C ILE A 20 13.90 2.57 1.47
N PRO A 21 13.31 2.54 2.68
CA PRO A 21 12.43 1.45 3.11
C PRO A 21 11.20 1.35 2.20
N CYS A 22 10.89 0.15 1.72
CA CYS A 22 9.82 -0.12 0.76
C CYS A 22 9.07 -1.41 1.08
N PHE A 23 7.77 -1.43 0.81
CA PHE A 23 6.99 -2.65 0.63
C PHE A 23 7.08 -3.14 -0.81
N LEU A 24 7.49 -4.39 -0.99
CA LEU A 24 7.56 -5.06 -2.28
C LEU A 24 6.26 -5.86 -2.48
N ILE A 25 5.40 -5.38 -3.39
CA ILE A 25 4.20 -6.12 -3.78
C ILE A 25 4.60 -7.04 -4.93
N ARG A 26 4.62 -8.35 -4.70
CA ARG A 26 5.11 -9.36 -5.65
C ARG A 26 4.48 -10.74 -5.40
N PRO A 27 4.51 -11.66 -6.37
CA PRO A 27 4.08 -13.04 -6.13
C PRO A 27 4.88 -13.72 -5.02
N HIS A 28 4.20 -14.57 -4.25
CA HIS A 28 4.72 -15.43 -3.20
C HIS A 28 4.57 -16.88 -3.66
N THR A 29 5.54 -17.36 -4.43
CA THR A 29 5.49 -18.66 -5.13
C THR A 29 5.25 -19.84 -4.19
N GLU A 30 5.78 -19.77 -2.98
CA GLU A 30 5.67 -20.78 -1.93
C GLU A 30 4.27 -20.88 -1.31
N THR A 31 3.49 -19.80 -1.34
CA THR A 31 2.08 -19.80 -0.89
C THR A 31 1.09 -19.84 -2.05
N GLY A 32 1.57 -19.67 -3.29
CA GLY A 32 0.74 -19.50 -4.48
C GLY A 32 0.03 -18.15 -4.55
N TRP A 33 0.30 -17.21 -3.63
CA TRP A 33 -0.31 -15.89 -3.68
C TRP A 33 0.30 -15.04 -4.79
N THR A 34 -0.54 -14.36 -5.55
CA THR A 34 -0.12 -13.45 -6.60
C THR A 34 -0.95 -12.17 -6.59
N PRO A 35 -0.33 -10.99 -6.83
CA PRO A 35 -1.09 -9.78 -7.08
C PRO A 35 -2.06 -9.96 -8.26
N LYS A 36 -3.23 -9.33 -8.18
CA LYS A 36 -4.33 -9.55 -9.15
C LYS A 36 -3.97 -9.24 -10.61
N THR A 37 -3.04 -8.31 -10.83
CA THR A 37 -2.61 -7.87 -12.17
C THR A 37 -1.10 -7.68 -12.20
N GLU A 38 -0.51 -7.69 -13.39
CA GLU A 38 0.93 -7.42 -13.56
C GLU A 38 1.33 -6.04 -13.03
N ALA A 39 0.49 -5.01 -13.30
CA ALA A 39 0.68 -3.66 -12.75
C ALA A 39 0.64 -3.61 -11.21
N SER A 40 0.10 -4.65 -10.56
CA SER A 40 0.08 -4.74 -9.10
C SER A 40 1.45 -5.14 -8.53
N THR A 41 2.34 -5.76 -9.32
CA THR A 41 3.73 -6.03 -8.93
C THR A 41 4.55 -4.73 -8.97
N ARG A 42 4.94 -4.23 -7.80
CA ARG A 42 5.52 -2.88 -7.66
C ARG A 42 6.25 -2.69 -6.34
N ILE A 43 7.04 -1.63 -6.29
CA ILE A 43 7.70 -1.13 -5.08
C ILE A 43 6.88 0.04 -4.54
N VAL A 44 6.60 0.04 -3.24
CA VAL A 44 5.85 1.09 -2.54
C VAL A 44 6.73 1.62 -1.39
N PRO A 45 7.34 2.80 -1.51
CA PRO A 45 8.09 3.40 -0.41
C PRO A 45 7.24 3.55 0.84
N VAL A 46 7.86 3.33 2.00
CA VAL A 46 7.22 3.49 3.31
C VAL A 46 7.25 4.97 3.67
N HIS A 47 6.08 5.56 3.90
CA HIS A 47 5.97 6.95 4.31
C HIS A 47 6.64 7.17 5.67
N SER A 48 7.36 8.28 5.83
CA SER A 48 7.97 8.79 7.07
C SER A 48 7.05 8.70 8.30
N LYS A 49 5.75 8.98 8.18
CA LYS A 49 4.78 8.85 9.28
C LYS A 49 4.60 7.40 9.73
N LEU A 50 4.60 6.44 8.82
CA LEU A 50 4.57 5.01 9.17
C LEU A 50 5.88 4.55 9.78
N ILE A 51 7.02 5.07 9.29
CA ILE A 51 8.33 4.81 9.89
C ILE A 51 8.35 5.31 11.34
N GLY A 52 7.93 6.56 11.57
CA GLY A 52 7.84 7.15 12.91
C GLY A 52 6.85 6.42 13.83
N ALA A 53 5.80 5.81 13.27
CA ALA A 53 4.87 4.96 14.00
C ALA A 53 5.43 3.57 14.33
N GLY A 54 6.65 3.21 13.91
CA GLY A 54 7.29 1.94 14.26
C GLY A 54 7.07 0.80 13.26
N VAL A 55 6.55 1.07 12.05
CA VAL A 55 6.24 0.01 11.07
C VAL A 55 7.44 -0.88 10.71
N LEU A 56 8.65 -0.33 10.79
CA LEU A 56 9.88 -1.07 10.50
C LEU A 56 10.24 -2.10 11.58
N ALA A 57 9.78 -1.90 12.82
CA ALA A 57 10.04 -2.80 13.94
C ALA A 57 9.14 -4.06 13.89
N ILE A 58 8.01 -4.00 13.17
CA ILE A 58 7.04 -5.09 13.06
C ILE A 58 7.69 -6.40 12.58
N LYS A 59 8.67 -6.34 11.68
CA LYS A 59 9.35 -7.55 11.18
C LYS A 59 10.11 -8.31 12.28
N GLU A 60 10.52 -7.62 13.35
CA GLU A 60 11.27 -8.20 14.47
C GLU A 60 10.34 -8.64 15.60
N THR A 61 9.18 -7.98 15.78
CA THR A 61 8.30 -8.18 16.94
C THR A 61 7.14 -9.15 16.70
N THR A 62 6.93 -9.59 15.46
CA THR A 62 5.77 -10.42 15.10
C THR A 62 6.17 -11.89 14.89
N ASP A 63 5.31 -12.83 15.25
CA ASP A 63 5.55 -14.24 14.98
C ASP A 63 5.14 -14.63 13.55
N GLY A 64 5.88 -15.57 12.96
CA GLY A 64 5.60 -16.13 11.63
C GLY A 64 6.09 -15.26 10.46
N PRO A 65 5.70 -15.62 9.21
CA PRO A 65 6.28 -15.03 8.01
C PRO A 65 5.63 -13.71 7.58
N HIS A 66 4.47 -13.34 8.12
CA HIS A 66 3.70 -12.19 7.66
C HIS A 66 3.96 -10.94 8.49
N LEU A 67 3.95 -9.76 7.85
CA LEU A 67 4.07 -8.47 8.55
C LEU A 67 2.86 -8.16 9.42
N ILE A 68 1.65 -8.45 8.95
CA ILE A 68 0.44 -8.31 9.77
C ILE A 68 0.15 -9.68 10.43
N PRO A 69 0.43 -9.87 11.73
CA PRO A 69 0.24 -11.15 12.41
C PRO A 69 -1.24 -11.38 12.74
N GLY A 70 -1.57 -12.59 13.21
CA GLY A 70 -2.89 -12.89 13.78
C GLY A 70 -4.07 -12.89 12.80
N LEU A 71 -3.83 -12.73 11.48
CA LEU A 71 -4.88 -12.83 10.48
C LEU A 71 -5.10 -14.29 10.06
N GLU A 72 -6.33 -14.76 10.26
CA GLU A 72 -6.80 -16.05 9.77
C GLU A 72 -7.02 -16.03 8.25
N THR A 73 -6.83 -17.20 7.65
CA THR A 73 -7.17 -17.50 6.26
C THR A 73 -8.57 -18.10 6.21
N SER A 74 -9.45 -17.55 5.36
CA SER A 74 -10.81 -18.08 5.22
C SER A 74 -10.82 -19.49 4.60
N LYS A 75 -11.95 -20.18 4.67
CA LYS A 75 -12.16 -21.47 3.98
C LYS A 75 -11.88 -21.41 2.47
N GLN A 76 -12.01 -20.23 1.86
CA GLN A 76 -11.74 -19.95 0.46
C GLN A 76 -10.27 -19.56 0.18
N GLY A 77 -9.37 -19.68 1.16
CA GLY A 77 -7.96 -19.35 1.00
C GLY A 77 -7.63 -17.86 1.09
N VAL A 78 -8.56 -17.01 1.54
CA VAL A 78 -8.36 -15.55 1.58
C VAL A 78 -7.92 -15.10 2.97
N ARG A 79 -6.66 -14.68 3.09
CA ARG A 79 -6.14 -14.07 4.32
C ARG A 79 -6.67 -12.64 4.50
N GLY A 80 -7.15 -12.32 5.70
CA GLY A 80 -7.68 -11.00 6.02
C GLY A 80 -9.16 -10.78 5.66
N ALA A 81 -9.90 -11.84 5.29
CA ALA A 81 -11.34 -11.76 5.10
C ALA A 81 -12.08 -11.31 6.38
N ALA A 82 -11.62 -11.76 7.54
CA ALA A 82 -12.13 -11.32 8.84
C ALA A 82 -11.87 -9.83 9.09
N LEU A 83 -10.68 -9.33 8.75
CA LEU A 83 -10.33 -7.91 8.86
C LEU A 83 -11.24 -7.04 7.99
N GLY A 84 -11.52 -7.46 6.75
CA GLY A 84 -12.47 -6.77 5.87
C GLY A 84 -13.88 -6.69 6.47
N ARG A 85 -14.37 -7.79 7.07
CA ARG A 85 -15.66 -7.77 7.79
C ARG A 85 -15.64 -6.87 9.02
N ALA A 86 -14.57 -6.92 9.81
CA ALA A 86 -14.41 -6.08 10.99
C ALA A 86 -14.43 -4.59 10.61
N PHE A 87 -13.76 -4.20 9.53
CA PHE A 87 -13.83 -2.85 8.99
C PHE A 87 -15.26 -2.47 8.55
N SER A 88 -15.97 -3.37 7.85
CA SER A 88 -17.37 -3.14 7.47
C SER A 88 -18.32 -2.99 8.65
N LEU A 89 -18.06 -3.64 9.78
CA LEU A 89 -18.82 -3.43 11.01
C LEU A 89 -18.45 -2.10 11.68
N LEU A 90 -17.16 -1.78 11.73
CA LEU A 90 -16.65 -0.54 12.31
C LEU A 90 -17.26 0.67 11.59
N LYS A 91 -17.20 0.71 10.26
CA LYS A 91 -17.71 1.84 9.47
C LYS A 91 -19.21 2.09 9.73
N THR A 92 -20.00 1.02 9.81
CA THR A 92 -21.44 1.11 10.13
C THR A 92 -21.64 1.63 11.55
N ARG A 93 -20.86 1.15 12.53
CA ARG A 93 -20.94 1.59 13.92
C ARG A 93 -20.65 3.08 14.09
N ILE A 94 -19.69 3.62 13.35
CA ILE A 94 -19.31 5.04 13.42
C ILE A 94 -20.11 5.93 12.44
N GLY A 95 -21.14 5.39 11.80
CA GLY A 95 -22.05 6.16 10.94
C GLY A 95 -21.47 6.54 9.56
N LEU A 96 -20.44 5.83 9.08
CA LEU A 96 -19.94 6.07 7.72
C LEU A 96 -20.90 5.51 6.66
N PRO A 97 -20.98 6.17 5.49
CA PRO A 97 -21.84 5.72 4.39
C PRO A 97 -21.55 4.29 3.89
N ALA A 98 -22.56 3.66 3.28
CA ALA A 98 -22.50 2.26 2.87
C ALA A 98 -21.47 2.01 1.76
N GLU A 99 -21.28 2.98 0.86
CA GLU A 99 -20.32 2.99 -0.24
C GLU A 99 -18.87 3.05 0.21
N ILE A 100 -18.61 3.47 1.46
CA ILE A 100 -17.25 3.43 2.01
C ILE A 100 -16.87 1.98 2.21
N THR A 101 -15.74 1.59 1.61
CA THR A 101 -15.13 0.27 1.77
C THR A 101 -13.69 0.45 2.20
N PHE A 102 -12.98 -0.64 2.52
CA PHE A 102 -11.56 -0.55 2.81
C PHE A 102 -10.77 0.03 1.61
N HIS A 103 -11.28 -0.16 0.38
CA HIS A 103 -10.67 0.39 -0.82
C HIS A 103 -10.76 1.92 -0.89
N SER A 104 -11.69 2.54 -0.15
CA SER A 104 -11.83 3.99 -0.08
C SER A 104 -10.56 4.69 0.42
N PHE A 105 -9.77 4.07 1.30
CA PHE A 105 -8.46 4.62 1.69
C PHE A 105 -7.52 4.83 0.50
N ARG A 106 -7.50 3.86 -0.43
CA ARG A 106 -6.69 3.97 -1.64
C ARG A 106 -7.23 5.05 -2.57
N HIS A 107 -8.56 5.17 -2.70
CA HIS A 107 -9.15 6.28 -3.45
C HIS A 107 -8.77 7.63 -2.85
N THR A 108 -8.80 7.78 -1.52
CA THR A 108 -8.34 9.00 -0.84
C THR A 108 -6.88 9.32 -1.19
N VAL A 109 -5.98 8.34 -1.14
CA VAL A 109 -4.56 8.54 -1.55
C VAL A 109 -4.49 9.00 -3.01
N SER A 110 -5.22 8.36 -3.92
CA SER A 110 -5.26 8.75 -5.34
C SER A 110 -5.75 10.18 -5.51
N THR A 111 -6.82 10.56 -4.83
CA THR A 111 -7.40 11.91 -4.91
C THR A 111 -6.42 12.94 -4.35
N GLN A 112 -5.82 12.71 -3.18
CA GLN A 112 -4.87 13.65 -2.60
C GLN A 112 -3.65 13.87 -3.51
N LEU A 113 -3.05 12.79 -4.03
CA LEU A 113 -1.89 12.90 -4.90
C LEU A 113 -2.19 13.56 -6.25
N ARG A 114 -3.43 13.47 -6.74
CA ARG A 114 -3.83 14.13 -8.00
C ARG A 114 -4.22 15.60 -7.82
N ASN A 115 -4.44 16.03 -6.57
CA ASN A 115 -4.82 17.40 -6.23
C ASN A 115 -3.71 18.13 -5.45
N THR A 116 -2.53 17.53 -5.28
CA THR A 116 -1.40 18.19 -4.63
C THR A 116 -0.71 19.14 -5.61
N ASP A 117 -0.22 20.26 -5.09
CA ASP A 117 0.56 21.24 -5.88
C ASP A 117 2.01 20.80 -6.13
N ALA A 118 2.42 19.65 -5.56
CA ALA A 118 3.73 19.08 -5.82
C ALA A 118 3.85 18.66 -7.30
N ASN A 119 5.04 18.86 -7.89
CA ASN A 119 5.34 18.48 -9.27
C ASN A 119 5.48 16.95 -9.43
N ILE A 120 4.36 16.23 -9.26
CA ILE A 120 4.27 14.77 -9.32
C ILE A 120 3.62 14.38 -10.63
N ARG A 121 4.32 13.52 -11.38
CA ARG A 121 3.80 13.01 -12.66
C ARG A 121 2.72 11.95 -12.40
N GLU A 122 1.65 11.99 -13.18
CA GLU A 122 0.54 11.03 -13.07
C GLU A 122 1.01 9.57 -13.15
N VAL A 123 1.99 9.28 -14.02
CA VAL A 123 2.57 7.94 -14.15
C VAL A 123 3.27 7.44 -12.87
N TRP A 124 3.76 8.34 -12.01
CA TRP A 124 4.31 7.98 -10.71
C TRP A 124 3.21 7.57 -9.73
N ILE A 125 2.10 8.32 -9.72
CA ILE A 125 0.92 8.01 -8.91
C ILE A 125 0.33 6.66 -9.34
N ASP A 126 0.17 6.45 -10.65
CA ASP A 126 -0.38 5.20 -11.17
C ASP A 126 0.53 4.01 -10.88
N ARG A 127 1.86 4.18 -10.99
CA ARG A 127 2.81 3.13 -10.59
C ARG A 127 2.73 2.83 -9.10
N LEU A 128 2.66 3.85 -8.23
CA LEU A 128 2.58 3.68 -6.77
C LEU A 128 1.29 2.95 -6.36
N LEU A 129 0.19 3.31 -7.00
CA LEU A 129 -1.09 2.66 -6.79
C LEU A 129 -1.08 1.26 -7.42
N GLY A 130 -0.40 1.03 -8.54
CA GLY A 130 -0.53 -0.20 -9.32
C GLY A 130 -1.78 -0.17 -10.20
N HIS A 131 -2.04 0.99 -10.79
CA HIS A 131 -2.95 1.13 -11.93
C HIS A 131 -2.16 0.86 -13.21
N GLU A 132 -2.83 0.29 -14.20
CA GLU A 132 -2.32 0.37 -15.55
C GLU A 132 -2.42 1.83 -16.00
N ALA A 133 -1.33 2.39 -16.54
CA ALA A 133 -1.31 3.77 -16.99
C ALA A 133 -2.44 4.00 -18.01
N THR A 134 -3.41 4.84 -17.64
CA THR A 134 -4.63 5.10 -18.42
C THR A 134 -4.32 5.88 -19.71
N HIS A 135 -3.26 6.69 -19.70
CA HIS A 135 -2.77 7.45 -20.85
C HIS A 135 -1.32 7.10 -21.16
N LYS A 136 -1.15 5.98 -21.86
CA LYS A 136 0.15 5.57 -22.41
C LYS A 136 0.46 6.42 -23.64
N SER A 137 1.16 7.54 -23.46
CA SER A 137 1.81 8.17 -24.61
C SER A 137 2.85 7.19 -25.18
N GLN A 138 3.05 7.20 -26.50
CA GLN A 138 4.07 6.34 -27.15
C GLN A 138 5.44 6.50 -26.46
N GLY A 139 5.80 7.72 -26.05
CA GLY A 139 7.03 7.97 -25.30
C GLY A 139 7.10 7.29 -23.92
N THR A 140 5.97 7.18 -23.22
CA THR A 140 5.91 6.49 -21.92
C THR A 140 6.00 4.98 -22.08
N THR A 141 5.37 4.40 -23.12
CA THR A 141 5.45 2.96 -23.38
C THR A 141 6.80 2.51 -23.90
N THR A 142 7.49 3.38 -24.66
CA THR A 142 8.74 3.01 -25.34
C THR A 142 9.98 3.36 -24.54
N TYR A 143 9.99 4.46 -23.76
CA TYR A 143 11.22 4.98 -23.15
C TYR A 143 11.21 5.05 -21.61
N LEU A 144 10.06 4.92 -20.95
CA LEU A 144 10.02 4.84 -19.49
C LEU A 144 10.25 3.39 -19.05
N THR A 145 11.52 3.00 -18.94
CA THR A 145 11.91 1.65 -18.50
C THR A 145 11.65 1.41 -17.01
N GLY A 146 11.58 2.48 -16.21
CA GLY A 146 11.29 2.42 -14.78
C GLY A 146 11.12 3.79 -14.16
N ILE A 147 10.59 3.81 -12.94
CA ILE A 147 10.49 5.01 -12.11
C ILE A 147 11.40 4.77 -10.90
N SER A 148 12.33 5.70 -10.65
CA SER A 148 13.27 5.56 -9.55
C SER A 148 12.55 5.53 -8.20
N THR A 149 13.13 4.78 -7.26
CA THR A 149 12.62 4.69 -5.89
C THR A 149 12.52 6.07 -5.22
N ALA A 150 13.46 6.97 -5.52
CA ALA A 150 13.44 8.36 -5.06
C ALA A 150 12.19 9.13 -5.53
N ASN A 151 11.81 9.03 -6.80
CA ASN A 151 10.60 9.68 -7.33
C ASN A 151 9.32 9.08 -6.71
N LEU A 152 9.29 7.76 -6.49
CA LEU A 152 8.18 7.11 -5.78
C LEU A 152 8.12 7.58 -4.32
N SER A 153 9.27 7.76 -3.67
CA SER A 153 9.33 8.23 -2.28
C SER A 153 8.84 9.67 -2.17
N GLN A 154 9.30 10.56 -3.06
CA GLN A 154 8.77 11.92 -3.16
C GLN A 154 7.25 11.91 -3.37
N THR A 155 6.75 10.99 -4.20
CA THR A 155 5.30 10.86 -4.43
C THR A 155 4.57 10.44 -3.15
N VAL A 156 5.08 9.46 -2.41
CA VAL A 156 4.48 9.01 -1.14
C VAL A 156 4.48 10.11 -0.09
N GLU A 157 5.58 10.86 0.04
CA GLU A 157 5.71 11.93 1.05
C GLU A 157 4.87 13.18 0.74
N ALA A 158 4.35 13.31 -0.48
CA ALA A 158 3.43 14.39 -0.81
C ALA A 158 2.01 14.18 -0.27
N ILE A 159 1.73 13.03 0.33
CA ILE A 159 0.46 12.78 1.02
C ILE A 159 0.50 13.52 2.36
N SER A 160 -0.50 14.37 2.60
CA SER A 160 -0.61 15.10 3.85
C SER A 160 -1.61 14.42 4.78
N TYR A 161 -1.26 14.34 6.05
CA TYR A 161 -2.12 13.82 7.10
C TYR A 161 -2.32 14.90 8.17
N PRO A 162 -3.55 15.04 8.73
CA PRO A 162 -3.76 15.86 9.91
C PRO A 162 -2.81 15.45 11.02
N GLU A 163 -2.34 16.40 11.83
CA GLU A 163 -1.42 16.11 12.95
C GLU A 163 -2.00 15.08 13.93
N THR A 164 -3.31 15.05 14.07
CA THR A 164 -4.04 14.10 14.91
C THR A 164 -4.04 12.66 14.39
N ALA A 165 -3.73 12.42 13.10
CA ALA A 165 -3.86 11.12 12.47
C ALA A 165 -2.91 10.05 13.04
N PHE A 166 -1.76 10.48 13.59
CA PHE A 166 -0.75 9.62 14.20
C PHE A 166 -0.50 9.98 15.68
N ALA A 167 -1.33 10.83 16.27
CA ALA A 167 -1.20 11.21 17.67
C ALA A 167 -1.35 9.96 18.56
N ASN A 168 -0.35 9.68 19.39
CA ASN A 168 -0.30 8.54 20.30
C ASN A 168 -0.28 7.15 19.62
N VAL A 169 0.15 7.07 18.36
CA VAL A 169 0.30 5.78 17.66
C VAL A 169 1.77 5.33 17.69
N THR A 170 2.02 4.21 18.36
CA THR A 170 3.26 3.44 18.24
C THR A 170 2.85 1.98 18.04
N ILE A 171 3.30 1.40 16.93
CA ILE A 171 3.02 0.01 16.52
C ILE A 171 4.05 -0.93 17.14
#